data_AF-A0A9W6FR38-F1
#
_entry.id   AF-A0A9W6FR38-F1
#
_cell.length_a   1.000
_cell.length_b   1.000
_cell.length_c   1.000
_cell.angle_alpha   90.00
_cell.angle_beta   90.00
_cell.angle_gamma   90.00
#
_symmetry.space_group_name_H-M   'P 1'
#
loop_
_entity.id
_entity.type
_entity.pdbx_description
1 polymer ?
#
loop_
_entity_poly.entity_id
_entity_poly.type
_entity_poly.pdbx_seq_one_letter_code
_entity_poly.pdbx_strand_id
1 'polypeptide(L)'
;MFTYQLKIRLLTVLILFFFFGVVGMATEVDVPRISKETLKSELGNPRVVVIDVRTMGDWQSSQWKIQGAVREDPGDVETWQNKYAKDSKIVLYCT
;
A
#
# COMPACT_ATOMS: atom_id res chain seq x y z
N MET A 1 -37.55 -14.75 -40.77
CA MET A 1 -36.99 -15.61 -39.70
C MET A 1 -35.46 -15.48 -39.58
N PHE A 2 -34.70 -15.54 -40.68
CA PHE A 2 -33.22 -15.41 -40.69
C PHE A 2 -32.69 -14.05 -40.17
N THR A 3 -33.34 -12.95 -40.52
CA THR A 3 -32.99 -11.59 -40.07
C THR A 3 -33.22 -11.33 -38.59
N TYR A 4 -34.20 -12.01 -37.97
CA TYR A 4 -34.46 -11.94 -36.53
C TYR A 4 -33.37 -12.64 -35.72
N GLN A 5 -32.92 -13.81 -36.20
CA GLN A 5 -31.83 -14.57 -35.56
C GLN A 5 -30.50 -13.82 -35.61
N LEU A 6 -30.22 -13.08 -36.69
CA LEU A 6 -29.03 -12.24 -36.82
C LEU A 6 -29.07 -11.04 -35.87
N LYS A 7 -30.23 -10.37 -35.72
CA LYS A 7 -30.42 -9.26 -34.77
C LYS A 7 -30.30 -9.71 -33.32
N ILE A 8 -30.86 -10.86 -32.96
CA ILE A 8 -30.74 -11.44 -31.62
C ILE A 8 -29.27 -11.73 -31.30
N ARG A 9 -28.52 -12.36 -32.23
CA ARG A 9 -27.07 -12.61 -32.04
C ARG A 9 -26.26 -11.32 -31.89
N LEU A 10 -26.57 -10.28 -32.67
CA LEU A 10 -25.91 -8.98 -32.56
C LEU A 10 -26.17 -8.33 -31.19
N LEU A 11 -27.41 -8.42 -30.72
CA LEU A 11 -27.81 -7.90 -29.40
C LEU A 11 -27.13 -8.67 -28.26
N THR A 12 -27.01 -9.99 -28.36
CA THR A 12 -26.29 -10.80 -27.36
C THR A 12 -24.81 -10.43 -27.28
N VAL A 13 -24.15 -10.20 -28.43
CA VAL A 13 -22.74 -9.77 -28.46
C VAL A 13 -22.56 -8.37 -27.85
N LEU A 14 -23.49 -7.44 -28.11
CA LEU A 14 -23.46 -6.10 -27.52
C LEU A 14 -23.68 -6.13 -26.00
N ILE A 15 -24.59 -6.98 -25.50
CA ILE A 15 -24.82 -7.16 -24.06
C ILE A 15 -23.58 -7.77 -23.38
N LEU A 16 -22.93 -8.75 -24.02
CA LEU A 16 -21.69 -9.36 -23.50
C LEU A 16 -20.53 -8.35 -23.42
N PHE A 17 -20.41 -7.45 -24.41
CA PHE A 17 -19.43 -6.36 -24.39
C PHE A 17 -19.71 -5.33 -23.28
N PHE A 18 -20.99 -5.04 -23.00
CA PHE A 18 -21.37 -4.10 -21.95
C PHE A 18 -21.12 -4.66 -20.53
N PHE A 19 -21.27 -5.97 -20.32
CA PHE A 19 -20.98 -6.62 -19.04
C PHE A 19 -19.47 -6.78 -18.74
N PHE A 20 -18.61 -6.81 -19.77
CA PHE A 20 -17.16 -6.91 -19.58
C PHE A 20 -16.44 -5.57 -19.43
N GLY A 21 -17.11 -4.44 -19.69
CA GLY A 21 -16.50 -3.10 -19.69
C GLY A 21 -16.34 -2.42 -18.33
N VAL A 22 -16.86 -3.01 -17.24
CA VAL A 22 -16.87 -2.40 -15.89
C VAL A 22 -15.95 -3.17 -14.94
N VAL A 23 -14.68 -3.35 -15.31
CA VAL A 23 -13.68 -3.89 -14.38
C VAL A 23 -12.46 -2.98 -14.40
N GLY A 24 -12.25 -2.27 -13.29
CA GLY A 24 -10.99 -1.60 -13.00
C GLY A 24 -11.08 -0.09 -12.83
N MET A 25 -11.94 0.40 -11.93
CA MET A 25 -11.58 1.65 -11.25
C MET A 25 -10.67 1.28 -10.08
N ALA A 26 -9.36 1.37 -10.29
CA ALA A 26 -8.41 1.29 -9.20
C ALA A 26 -8.65 2.49 -8.28
N THR A 27 -9.21 2.24 -7.09
CA THR A 27 -9.29 3.27 -6.06
C THR A 27 -7.89 3.49 -5.54
N GLU A 28 -7.35 4.69 -5.70
CA GLU A 28 -6.14 5.11 -5.01
C GLU A 28 -6.37 4.95 -3.51
N VAL A 29 -5.63 4.04 -2.88
CA VAL A 29 -5.66 3.88 -1.43
C VAL A 29 -4.87 5.05 -0.86
N ASP A 30 -5.57 6.06 -0.35
CA ASP A 30 -4.94 7.16 0.36
C ASP A 30 -4.38 6.64 1.69
N VAL A 31 -3.07 6.48 1.75
CA VAL A 31 -2.36 6.05 2.96
C VAL A 31 -2.02 7.28 3.79
N PRO A 32 -2.48 7.38 5.06
CA PRO A 32 -2.21 8.53 5.89
C PRO A 32 -0.71 8.82 6.04
N ARG A 33 -0.33 10.08 5.85
CA ARG A 33 1.05 10.56 6.01
C ARG A 33 1.18 11.51 7.20
N ILE A 34 2.38 11.56 7.76
CA ILE A 34 2.77 12.48 8.83
C ILE A 34 3.91 13.37 8.35
N SER A 35 3.93 14.63 8.77
CA SER A 35 5.06 15.53 8.47
C SER A 35 6.29 15.16 9.29
N LYS A 36 7.47 15.52 8.79
CA LYS A 36 8.73 15.31 9.51
C LYS A 36 8.78 16.12 10.82
N GLU A 37 8.16 17.30 10.85
CA GLU A 37 8.08 18.15 12.04
C GLU A 37 7.24 17.50 13.13
N THR A 38 6.08 16.96 12.78
CA THR A 38 5.22 16.25 13.73
C THR A 38 5.91 14.99 14.23
N LEU A 39 6.49 14.17 13.34
CA LEU A 39 7.25 12.99 13.76
C LEU A 39 8.40 13.35 14.70
N LYS A 40 9.14 14.44 14.40
CA LYS A 40 10.23 14.93 15.25
C LYS A 40 9.77 15.28 16.65
N SER A 41 8.59 15.91 16.80
CA SER A 41 8.01 16.24 18.11
C SER A 41 7.59 15.02 18.93
N GLU A 42 7.41 13.86 18.29
CA GLU A 42 6.98 12.62 18.92
C GLU A 42 8.13 11.64 19.19
N LEU A 43 9.36 11.96 18.75
CA LEU A 43 10.52 11.10 18.98
C LEU A 43 10.76 10.87 20.48
N GLY A 44 10.94 9.61 20.87
CA GLY A 44 11.07 9.19 22.26
C GLY A 44 9.75 8.88 22.98
N ASN A 45 8.59 9.14 22.35
CA ASN A 45 7.31 8.67 22.87
C ASN A 45 7.23 7.14 22.76
N PRO A 46 7.02 6.40 23.87
CA PRO A 46 6.98 4.93 23.85
C PRO A 46 5.79 4.35 23.07
N ARG A 47 4.78 5.17 22.74
CA ARG A 47 3.64 4.77 21.90
C ARG A 47 3.88 4.92 20.40
N VAL A 48 5.02 5.49 20.00
CA VAL A 48 5.37 5.72 18.59
C VAL A 48 6.52 4.80 18.21
N VAL A 49 6.28 3.94 17.23
CA VAL A 49 7.28 3.03 16.68
C VAL A 49 7.64 3.51 15.29
N VAL A 50 8.90 3.88 15.09
CA VAL A 50 9.43 4.26 13.78
C VAL A 50 10.12 3.06 13.16
N ILE A 51 9.70 2.66 11.96
CA ILE A 51 10.23 1.50 11.26
C ILE A 51 10.87 1.94 9.95
N ASP A 52 12.17 1.65 9.83
CA ASP A 52 12.95 1.80 8.61
C ASP A 52 12.70 0.59 7.71
N VAL A 53 11.94 0.82 6.64
CA VAL A 53 11.60 -0.21 5.64
C VAL A 53 12.31 0.07 4.31
N ARG A 54 13.47 0.74 4.36
CA ARG A 54 14.31 0.92 3.18
C ARG A 54 14.76 -0.42 2.62
N THR A 55 14.97 -0.46 1.30
CA THR A 55 15.59 -1.62 0.65
C THR A 55 16.97 -1.88 1.25
N MET A 56 17.48 -3.12 1.09
CA MET A 56 18.81 -3.46 1.62
C MET A 56 19.90 -2.52 1.11
N GLY A 57 19.86 -2.13 -0.18
CA GLY A 57 20.83 -1.22 -0.78
C GLY A 57 20.75 0.20 -0.21
N ASP A 58 19.54 0.76 -0.11
CA ASP A 58 19.33 2.11 0.44
C ASP A 58 19.69 2.19 1.92
N TRP A 59 19.41 1.13 2.67
CA TRP A 59 19.78 1.07 4.08
C TRP A 59 21.31 0.97 4.25
N GLN A 60 21.98 0.07 3.51
CA GLN A 60 23.43 -0.15 3.63
C GLN A 60 24.26 1.06 3.17
N SER A 61 23.80 1.76 2.15
CA SER A 61 24.49 2.95 1.61
C SER A 61 24.29 4.20 2.47
N SER A 62 23.38 4.17 3.43
CA SER A 62 23.05 5.34 4.23
C SER A 62 23.89 5.45 5.49
N GLN A 63 24.45 6.64 5.69
CA GLN A 63 25.19 6.97 6.89
C GLN A 63 24.29 7.23 8.11
N TRP A 64 23.01 7.53 7.87
CA TRP A 64 22.10 8.02 8.89
C TRP A 64 20.74 7.32 8.84
N LYS A 65 20.05 7.35 9.97
CA LYS A 65 18.65 6.89 10.10
C LYS A 65 17.92 7.77 11.09
N ILE A 66 16.59 7.71 11.10
CA ILE A 66 15.79 8.41 12.11
C ILE A 66 16.15 7.85 13.50
N GLN A 67 16.34 8.74 14.47
CA GLN A 67 16.67 8.35 15.84
C GLN A 67 15.58 7.44 16.42
N GLY A 68 15.97 6.33 17.02
CA GLY A 68 15.05 5.33 17.58
C GLY A 68 14.41 4.39 16.56
N ALA A 69 14.62 4.58 15.25
CA ALA A 69 14.04 3.70 14.23
C ALA A 69 14.58 2.27 14.31
N VAL A 70 13.70 1.28 14.18
CA VAL A 70 14.04 -0.13 14.06
C VAL A 70 13.99 -0.51 12.58
N ARG A 71 14.94 -1.32 12.11
CA ARG A 71 14.90 -1.82 10.73
C ARG A 71 14.06 -3.08 10.68
N GLU A 72 13.16 -3.15 9.71
CA GLU A 72 12.47 -4.38 9.32
C GLU A 72 12.52 -4.52 7.79
N ASP A 73 12.55 -5.75 7.28
CA ASP A 73 12.68 -5.99 5.84
C ASP A 73 11.32 -5.78 5.14
N PRO A 74 11.19 -4.83 4.19
CA PRO A 74 9.96 -4.65 3.43
C PRO A 74 9.59 -5.88 2.58
N GLY A 75 10.55 -6.74 2.25
CA GLY A 75 10.34 -7.96 1.48
C GLY A 75 9.83 -9.14 2.28
N ASP A 76 9.82 -9.05 3.62
CA ASP A 76 9.48 -10.17 4.50
C ASP A 76 8.58 -9.76 5.68
N VAL A 77 7.50 -9.03 5.36
CA VAL A 77 6.53 -8.48 6.33
C VAL A 77 6.00 -9.53 7.30
N GLU A 78 5.82 -10.76 6.84
CA GLU A 78 5.27 -11.85 7.63
C GLU A 78 6.12 -12.17 8.87
N THR A 79 7.43 -11.96 8.80
CA THR A 79 8.35 -12.22 9.93
C THR A 79 8.27 -11.20 11.05
N TRP A 80 7.75 -9.99 10.79
CA TRP A 80 7.84 -8.90 11.75
C TRP A 80 6.52 -8.20 12.06
N GLN A 81 5.48 -8.35 11.23
CA GLN A 81 4.18 -7.71 11.45
C GLN A 81 3.59 -8.00 12.84
N ASN A 82 3.88 -9.17 13.42
CA ASN A 82 3.36 -9.61 14.71
C ASN A 82 4.21 -9.14 15.91
N LYS A 83 5.37 -8.49 15.69
CA LYS A 83 6.25 -8.01 16.76
C LYS A 83 5.70 -6.77 17.48
N TYR A 84 4.83 -6.00 16.81
CA TYR A 84 4.37 -4.70 17.29
C TYR A 84 2.94 -4.78 17.83
N ALA A 85 2.67 -4.01 18.89
CA ALA A 85 1.33 -3.94 19.48
C ALA A 85 0.35 -3.30 18.48
N LYS A 86 -0.84 -3.88 18.34
CA LYS A 86 -1.84 -3.44 17.34
C LYS A 86 -2.39 -2.03 17.59
N ASP A 87 -2.23 -1.52 18.80
CA ASP A 87 -2.62 -0.17 19.24
C ASP A 87 -1.46 0.83 19.21
N SER A 88 -0.26 0.41 18.80
CA SER A 88 0.89 1.31 18.66
C SER A 88 0.76 2.19 17.42
N LYS A 89 1.22 3.44 17.52
CA LYS A 89 1.35 4.33 16.35
C LYS A 89 2.60 3.93 15.59
N ILE A 90 2.43 3.21 14.48
CA ILE A 90 3.52 2.79 13.61
C ILE A 90 3.73 3.85 12.51
N VAL A 91 4.97 4.29 12.33
CA VAL A 91 5.39 5.18 11.25
C VAL A 91 6.45 4.47 10.42
N LEU A 92 6.09 4.09 9.20
CA LEU A 92 7.00 3.49 8.23
C LEU A 92 7.69 4.58 7.42
N TYR A 93 8.97 4.42 7.10
CA TYR A 93 9.65 5.26 6.11
C TYR A 93 10.57 4.47 5.19
N CYS A 94 10.69 4.99 3.96
CA CYS A 94 11.63 4.54 2.93
C CYS A 94 12.35 5.76 2.31
N THR A 95 13.20 5.52 1.32
CA THR A 95 13.83 6.58 0.50
C THR A 95 12.81 7.21 -0.45
#